data_AF-A0A7X8UPL4-F1
#
_entry.id   AF-A0A7X8UPL4-F1
#
_cell.length_a   1.000
_cell.length_b   1.000
_cell.length_c   1.000
_cell.angle_alpha   90.00
_cell.angle_beta   90.00
_cell.angle_gamma   90.00
#
_symmetry.space_group_name_H-M   'P 1'
#
loop_
_entity.id
_entity.type
_entity.pdbx_description
1 polymer ?
#
loop_
_entity_poly.entity_id
_entity_poly.type
_entity_poly.pdbx_seq_one_letter_code
_entity_poly.pdbx_strand_id
1 'polypeptide(L)'
;REVQEVDSASSKLPDDIRRFLDKMSNEERMLVVLKRELYEGSWSEMISDLRARLEGRPYIFKLAHRIADDLDRIERLKTFEDASRIDLGDFVTLD
;
A
#
# COMPACT_ATOMS: atom_id res chain seq x y z
N ARG A 1 -32.54 -3.38 15.91
CA ARG A 1 -32.03 -3.47 14.52
C ARG A 1 -31.59 -2.06 14.18
N GLU A 2 -30.32 -1.74 14.35
CA GLU A 2 -29.74 -0.49 13.88
C GLU A 2 -28.26 -0.77 13.66
N VAL A 3 -27.99 -1.30 12.47
CA VAL A 3 -26.67 -1.43 11.87
C VAL A 3 -26.48 -0.12 11.10
N GLN A 4 -25.89 0.90 11.73
CA GLN A 4 -25.59 2.14 11.02
C GLN A 4 -24.55 3.02 11.73
N GLU A 5 -23.38 2.49 12.07
CA GLU A 5 -22.21 3.34 12.38
C GLU A 5 -21.04 3.17 11.40
N VAL A 6 -21.10 2.16 10.53
CA VAL A 6 -20.02 1.86 9.58
C VAL A 6 -19.99 2.76 8.34
N ASP A 7 -21.07 3.51 8.06
CA ASP A 7 -21.22 4.31 6.82
C ASP A 7 -20.63 5.74 6.93
N SER A 8 -20.38 6.25 8.14
CA SER A 8 -20.10 7.67 8.37
C SER A 8 -18.65 8.09 8.11
N ALA A 9 -17.72 7.14 8.00
CA ALA A 9 -16.30 7.41 7.72
C ALA A 9 -16.02 7.51 6.22
N SER A 10 -16.72 6.72 5.40
CA SER A 10 -16.55 6.68 3.94
C SER A 10 -17.03 7.96 3.25
N SER A 11 -18.01 8.67 3.84
CA SER A 11 -18.60 9.88 3.27
C SER A 11 -17.77 11.17 3.43
N LYS A 12 -16.57 11.10 4.01
CA LYS A 12 -15.70 12.28 4.26
C LYS A 12 -14.36 12.23 3.52
N LEU A 13 -14.05 11.15 2.83
CA LEU A 13 -12.81 11.06 2.07
C LEU A 13 -12.87 11.95 0.83
N PRO A 14 -11.83 12.74 0.56
CA PRO A 14 -11.65 13.40 -0.73
C PRO A 14 -11.86 12.42 -1.89
N ASP A 15 -12.57 12.92 -2.91
CA ASP A 15 -13.06 12.12 -4.03
C ASP A 15 -11.94 11.49 -4.86
N ASP A 16 -10.78 12.14 -4.90
CA ASP A 16 -9.55 11.62 -5.51
C ASP A 16 -8.97 10.43 -4.75
N ILE A 17 -8.95 10.48 -3.41
CA ILE A 17 -8.52 9.37 -2.56
C ILE A 17 -9.44 8.16 -2.75
N ARG A 18 -10.76 8.38 -2.66
CA ARG A 18 -11.73 7.30 -2.87
C ARG A 18 -11.56 6.63 -4.25
N ARG A 19 -11.46 7.43 -5.31
CA ARG A 19 -11.24 6.91 -6.68
C ARG A 19 -9.91 6.18 -6.83
N PHE A 20 -8.88 6.55 -6.08
CA PHE A 20 -7.60 5.86 -6.10
C PHE A 20 -7.72 4.49 -5.42
N LEU A 21 -8.31 4.43 -4.22
CA LEU A 21 -8.56 3.20 -3.46
C LEU A 21 -9.41 2.20 -4.23
N ASP A 22 -10.45 2.68 -4.92
CA ASP A 22 -11.35 1.86 -5.76
C ASP A 22 -10.63 1.19 -6.94
N LYS A 23 -9.50 1.76 -7.38
CA LYS A 23 -8.73 1.27 -8.54
C LYS A 23 -7.49 0.45 -8.14
N MET A 24 -7.20 0.33 -6.84
CA MET A 24 -6.07 -0.46 -6.39
C MET A 24 -6.31 -1.94 -6.65
N SER A 25 -5.33 -2.59 -7.25
CA SER A 25 -5.24 -4.04 -7.35
C SER A 25 -5.03 -4.69 -5.97
N ASN A 26 -5.28 -5.99 -5.86
CA ASN A 26 -5.02 -6.75 -4.64
C ASN A 26 -3.54 -6.75 -4.29
N GLU A 27 -2.67 -6.79 -5.30
CA GLU A 27 -1.23 -6.72 -5.16
C GLU A 27 -0.79 -5.38 -4.56
N GLU A 28 -1.34 -4.26 -5.04
CA GLU A 28 -1.07 -2.94 -4.48
C GLU A 28 -1.58 -2.82 -3.03
N ARG A 29 -2.77 -3.35 -2.75
CA ARG A 29 -3.32 -3.37 -1.38
C ARG A 29 -2.43 -4.18 -0.44
N MET A 30 -1.98 -5.34 -0.88
CA MET A 30 -1.04 -6.18 -0.14
C MET A 30 0.27 -5.45 0.14
N LEU A 31 0.83 -4.73 -0.84
CA LEU A 31 2.04 -3.93 -0.66
C LEU A 31 1.87 -2.86 0.42
N VAL A 32 0.73 -2.16 0.44
CA VAL A 32 0.43 -1.15 1.48
C VAL A 32 0.34 -1.79 2.87
N VAL A 33 -0.31 -2.96 3.00
CA VAL A 33 -0.37 -3.67 4.28
C VAL A 33 1.02 -4.12 4.72
N LEU A 34 1.82 -4.69 3.82
CA LEU A 34 3.18 -5.12 4.16
C LEU A 34 4.09 -3.96 4.57
N LYS A 35 3.97 -2.80 3.92
CA LYS A 35 4.66 -1.56 4.32
C LYS A 35 4.38 -1.25 5.79
N ARG A 36 3.11 -1.29 6.19
CA ARG A 36 2.68 -0.98 7.56
C ARG A 36 3.18 -2.01 8.57
N GLU A 37 3.03 -3.30 8.26
CA GLU A 37 3.29 -4.38 9.23
C GLU A 37 4.77 -4.76 9.35
N LEU A 38 5.57 -4.60 8.29
CA LEU A 38 6.96 -5.08 8.25
C LEU A 38 8.02 -3.97 8.17
N TYR A 39 7.62 -2.77 7.72
CA TYR A 39 8.55 -1.67 7.43
C TYR A 39 8.18 -0.39 8.18
N GLU A 40 7.39 -0.48 9.25
CA GLU A 40 7.00 0.67 10.09
C GLU A 40 6.38 1.84 9.27
N GLY A 41 5.72 1.53 8.15
CA GLY A 41 5.15 2.53 7.25
C GLY A 41 6.11 3.09 6.18
N SER A 42 7.36 2.61 6.12
CA SER A 42 8.41 3.14 5.25
C SER A 42 8.48 2.45 3.88
N TRP A 43 8.13 3.18 2.81
CA TRP A 43 8.38 2.71 1.44
C TRP A 43 9.86 2.56 1.11
N SER A 44 10.73 3.42 1.66
CA SER A 44 12.15 3.40 1.32
C SER A 44 12.84 2.14 1.83
N GLU A 45 12.47 1.65 3.02
CA GLU A 45 12.98 0.40 3.57
C GLU A 45 12.49 -0.80 2.76
N MET A 46 11.20 -0.81 2.38
CA MET A 46 10.64 -1.85 1.53
C MET A 46 11.32 -1.92 0.15
N ILE A 47 11.56 -0.77 -0.48
CA ILE A 47 12.29 -0.68 -1.76
C ILE A 47 13.72 -1.20 -1.60
N SER A 48 14.39 -0.85 -0.49
CA SER A 48 15.76 -1.31 -0.20
C SER A 48 15.81 -2.84 -0.12
N ASP A 49 14.87 -3.47 0.58
CA ASP A 49 14.79 -4.92 0.73
C ASP A 49 14.50 -5.63 -0.62
N LEU A 50 13.57 -5.09 -1.41
CA LEU A 50 13.28 -5.61 -2.76
C LEU A 50 14.50 -5.53 -3.68
N ARG A 51 15.28 -4.45 -3.62
CA ARG A 51 16.54 -4.31 -4.37
C ARG A 51 17.62 -5.28 -3.87
N ALA A 52 17.74 -5.46 -2.56
CA ALA A 52 18.66 -6.43 -1.98
C ALA A 52 18.36 -7.87 -2.47
N ARG A 53 17.08 -8.20 -2.63
CA ARG A 53 16.63 -9.50 -3.18
C ARG A 53 17.03 -9.69 -4.65
N LEU A 54 17.01 -8.64 -5.48
CA LEU A 54 17.52 -8.69 -6.87
C LEU A 54 19.02 -9.00 -6.92
N GLU A 55 19.76 -8.55 -5.91
CA GLU A 55 21.20 -8.80 -5.76
C GLU A 55 21.54 -10.15 -5.11
N GLY A 56 20.53 -10.95 -4.75
CA GLY A 56 20.72 -12.25 -4.08
C GLY A 56 21.12 -12.13 -2.61
N ARG A 57 20.91 -10.97 -1.98
CA ARG A 57 21.14 -10.77 -0.53
C ARG A 57 19.97 -11.33 0.29
N PRO A 58 20.16 -11.60 1.59
CA PRO A 58 19.06 -11.91 2.51
C PRO A 58 17.99 -10.80 2.47
N TYR A 59 16.72 -11.19 2.54
CA TYR A 59 15.55 -10.30 2.47
C TYR A 59 14.48 -10.73 3.48
N ILE A 60 13.52 -9.84 3.76
CA ILE A 60 12.54 -10.02 4.83
C ILE A 60 11.35 -10.92 4.42
N PHE A 61 10.87 -10.84 3.17
CA PHE A 61 9.67 -11.59 2.73
C PHE A 61 9.60 -11.93 1.22
N LYS A 62 8.71 -12.86 0.81
CA LYS A 62 8.48 -13.26 -0.59
C LYS A 62 7.10 -12.86 -1.11
N LEU A 63 7.07 -12.03 -2.16
CA LEU A 63 5.91 -11.91 -3.07
C LEU A 63 5.96 -12.96 -4.18
N ALA A 64 4.77 -13.38 -4.64
CA ALA A 64 4.59 -14.27 -5.78
C ALA A 64 4.83 -13.58 -7.14
N HIS A 65 4.82 -12.24 -7.16
CA HIS A 65 5.01 -11.44 -8.37
C HIS A 65 6.50 -11.14 -8.65
N ARG A 66 6.79 -10.64 -9.86
CA ARG A 66 8.15 -10.21 -10.22
C ARG A 66 8.48 -8.94 -9.43
N ILE A 67 9.67 -8.91 -8.82
CA ILE A 67 10.14 -7.78 -8.02
C ILE A 67 10.08 -6.44 -8.79
N ALA A 68 10.36 -6.46 -10.09
CA ALA A 68 10.25 -5.27 -10.93
C ALA A 68 8.82 -4.69 -10.96
N ASP A 69 7.82 -5.55 -11.11
CA ASP A 69 6.40 -5.12 -11.11
C ASP A 69 6.02 -4.53 -9.74
N ASP A 70 6.54 -5.09 -8.65
CA ASP A 70 6.28 -4.58 -7.30
C ASP A 70 6.95 -3.22 -7.05
N LEU A 71 8.15 -2.99 -7.61
CA LEU A 71 8.80 -1.68 -7.57
C LEU A 71 7.98 -0.63 -8.34
N ASP A 72 7.45 -0.96 -9.51
CA ASP A 72 6.60 -0.05 -10.30
C ASP A 72 5.29 0.29 -9.56
N ARG A 73 4.68 -0.72 -8.90
CA ARG A 73 3.50 -0.51 -8.04
C ARG A 73 3.83 0.41 -6.87
N ILE A 74 4.93 0.17 -6.16
CA ILE A 74 5.34 1.00 -5.03
C ILE A 74 5.58 2.45 -5.47
N GLU A 75 6.23 2.67 -6.62
CA GLU A 75 6.46 4.02 -7.14
C GLU A 75 5.14 4.78 -7.35
N ARG A 76 4.15 4.10 -7.96
CA ARG A 76 2.79 4.65 -8.13
C ARG A 76 2.13 4.99 -6.80
N LEU A 77 2.19 4.08 -5.82
CA LEU A 77 1.58 4.24 -4.50
C LEU A 77 2.24 5.39 -3.72
N LYS A 78 3.56 5.39 -3.66
CA LYS A 78 4.36 6.43 -3.00
C LYS A 78 4.11 7.80 -3.61
N THR A 79 4.07 7.90 -4.95
CA THR A 79 3.78 9.16 -5.64
C THR A 79 2.41 9.71 -5.26
N PHE A 80 1.41 8.84 -5.11
CA PHE A 80 0.09 9.25 -4.69
C PHE A 80 0.06 9.72 -3.22
N GLU A 81 0.68 8.97 -2.30
CA GLU A 81 0.81 9.36 -0.89
C GLU A 81 1.49 10.73 -0.74
N ASP A 82 2.61 10.96 -1.44
CA ASP A 82 3.33 12.23 -1.40
C ASP A 82 2.48 13.40 -1.92
N ALA A 83 1.76 13.19 -3.04
CA ALA A 83 0.94 14.22 -3.68
C ALA A 83 -0.29 14.60 -2.85
N SER A 84 -0.94 13.60 -2.24
CA SER A 84 -2.15 13.79 -1.42
C SER A 84 -1.83 14.05 0.06
N ARG A 85 -0.56 13.89 0.49
CA ARG A 85 -0.10 14.00 1.88
C ARG A 85 -0.86 13.10 2.85
N ILE A 86 -0.99 11.83 2.47
CA ILE A 86 -1.67 10.80 3.25
C ILE A 86 -0.80 9.55 3.38
N ASP A 87 -1.15 8.66 4.30
CA ASP A 87 -0.68 7.28 4.31
C ASP A 87 -1.81 6.36 3.83
N LEU A 88 -1.58 5.59 2.76
CA LEU A 88 -2.58 4.62 2.26
C LEU A 88 -2.86 3.51 3.29
N GLY A 89 -1.91 3.23 4.19
CA GLY A 89 -2.06 2.28 5.30
C GLY A 89 -3.14 2.65 6.30
N ASP A 90 -3.60 3.91 6.32
CA ASP A 90 -4.74 4.33 7.14
C ASP A 90 -6.10 3.94 6.53
N PHE A 91 -6.12 3.55 5.24
CA PHE A 91 -7.36 3.30 4.49
C PHE A 91 -7.45 1.89 3.91
N VAL A 92 -6.34 1.16 3.82
CA VAL A 92 -6.28 -0.16 3.19
C VAL A 92 -6.21 -1.26 4.24
N THR A 93 -7.19 -2.16 4.20
CA THR A 93 -7.20 -3.44 4.94
C THR A 93 -7.29 -4.60 3.95
N LEU A 94 -6.81 -5.78 4.37
CA LEU A 94 -7.11 -7.04 3.70
C LEU A 94 -8.32 -7.66 4.39
N ASP A 95 -9.46 -7.64 3.71
CA ASP A 95 -10.68 -8.32 4.14
C ASP A 95 -10.73 -9.77 3.62
#